data_AF-A0A369KUD4-F1
#
_entry.id   AF-A0A369KUD4-F1
#
_cell.length_a   1.000
_cell.length_b   1.000
_cell.length_c   1.000
_cell.angle_alpha   90.00
_cell.angle_beta   90.00
_cell.angle_gamma   90.00
#
_symmetry.space_group_name_H-M   'P 1'
#
loop_
_entity.id
_entity.type
_entity.pdbx_description
1 polymer ?
#
loop_
_entity_poly.entity_id
_entity_poly.type
_entity_poly.pdbx_seq_one_letter_code
_entity_poly.pdbx_strand_id
1 'polypeptide(L)' 'MGSFDPTGDEYKKIKEVYLKYIESYKALNKNSTKGATTFADFYIYRTYISKYSDPRKFFIHTNR' A
#
# COMPACT_ATOMS: atom_id res chain seq x y z
N MET A 1 12.02 -15.48 13.07
CA MET A 1 11.07 -14.39 12.77
C MET A 1 11.86 -13.28 12.12
N GLY A 2 11.71 -13.08 10.82
CA GLY A 2 12.47 -12.05 10.09
C GLY A 2 12.09 -10.68 10.60
N SER A 3 13.09 -9.88 10.96
CA SER A 3 12.99 -8.47 11.30
C SER A 3 12.24 -7.76 10.19
N PHE A 4 10.96 -7.45 10.42
CA PHE A 4 10.18 -6.62 9.52
C PHE A 4 10.71 -5.21 9.73
N ASP A 5 11.63 -4.77 8.86
CA ASP A 5 12.21 -3.42 8.91
C ASP A 5 11.10 -2.42 8.56
N PRO A 6 10.49 -1.71 9.53
CA PRO A 6 9.28 -0.93 9.26
C PRO A 6 9.57 0.42 8.60
N THR A 7 10.81 0.71 8.23
CA THR A 7 11.30 2.09 8.32
C THR A 7 11.91 2.61 7.01
N GLY A 8 11.12 3.44 6.33
CA GLY A 8 11.60 4.40 5.33
C GLY A 8 10.91 4.27 3.98
N ASP A 9 11.43 3.40 3.12
CA ASP A 9 11.18 3.50 1.68
C ASP A 9 9.83 2.94 1.24
N GLU A 10 9.38 1.81 1.77
CA GLU A 10 8.10 1.23 1.36
C GLU A 10 6.93 2.06 1.89
N TYR A 11 7.01 2.53 3.14
CA TYR A 11 6.06 3.48 3.70
C TYR A 11 5.99 4.77 2.89
N LYS A 12 7.17 5.35 2.54
CA LYS A 12 7.25 6.57 1.74
C LYS A 12 6.64 6.37 0.34
N LYS A 13 6.95 5.26 -0.33
CA LYS A 13 6.36 4.89 -1.62
C LYS A 13 4.84 4.74 -1.52
N ILE A 14 4.33 4.06 -0.50
CA ILE A 14 2.87 3.89 -0.31
C ILE A 14 2.21 5.25 -0.04
N LYS A 15 2.84 6.11 0.75
CA LYS A 15 2.36 7.46 1.03
C LYS A 15 2.32 8.33 -0.23
N GLU A 16 3.35 8.28 -1.07
CA GLU A 16 3.36 9.00 -2.36
C GLU A 16 2.24 8.55 -3.30
N VAL A 17 2.00 7.23 -3.37
CA VAL A 17 0.88 6.69 -4.15
C VAL A 17 -0.47 7.15 -3.58
N TYR A 18 -0.61 7.16 -2.25
CA TYR A 18 -1.84 7.63 -1.61
C TYR A 18 -2.12 9.12 -1.88
N LEU A 19 -1.08 9.97 -1.89
CA LEU A 19 -1.25 11.38 -2.24
C LEU A 19 -1.79 11.55 -3.67
N LYS A 20 -1.22 10.82 -4.64
CA LYS A 20 -1.70 10.81 -6.03
C LYS A 20 -3.15 10.29 -6.14
N TYR A 21 -3.50 9.28 -5.35
CA TYR A 21 -4.87 8.78 -5.25
C TYR A 21 -5.83 9.87 -4.76
N ILE A 22 -5.49 10.58 -3.69
CA ILE A 22 -6.32 11.67 -3.14
C ILE A 22 -6.44 12.84 -4.11
N GLU A 23 -5.37 13.22 -4.80
CA GLU A 23 -5.40 14.27 -5.82
C GLU A 23 -6.34 13.89 -6.98
N SER A 24 -6.24 12.67 -7.48
CA SER A 24 -7.11 12.15 -8.54
C SER A 24 -8.57 12.08 -8.08
N TYR A 25 -8.80 11.60 -6.86
CA TYR A 25 -10.14 11.52 -6.27
C TYR A 25 -10.76 12.92 -6.12
N LYS A 26 -10.00 13.91 -5.65
CA LYS A 26 -10.44 15.30 -5.55
C LYS A 26 -10.81 15.88 -6.92
N ALA A 27 -9.97 15.66 -7.93
CA ALA A 27 -10.23 16.14 -9.29
C ALA A 27 -11.57 15.60 -9.84
N LEU A 28 -11.90 14.34 -9.53
CA LEU A 28 -13.16 13.71 -9.94
C LEU A 28 -14.35 14.12 -9.05
N ASN A 29 -14.12 14.42 -7.78
CA ASN A 29 -15.17 14.66 -6.79
C ASN A 29 -15.30 16.13 -6.37
N LYS A 30 -15.21 17.06 -7.34
CA LYS A 30 -15.37 18.51 -7.10
C LYS A 30 -14.51 19.04 -5.95
N ASN A 31 -13.24 18.65 -5.90
CA ASN A 31 -12.27 18.95 -4.84
C ASN A 31 -12.63 18.41 -3.43
N SER A 32 -13.57 17.48 -3.33
CA SER A 32 -13.95 16.84 -2.08
C SER A 32 -13.23 15.52 -1.86
N THR A 33 -12.81 15.27 -0.61
CA THR A 33 -12.31 13.95 -0.16
C THR A 33 -13.39 13.11 0.51
N LYS A 34 -14.66 13.56 0.50
CA LYS A 34 -15.76 12.81 1.11
C LYS A 34 -15.93 11.46 0.40
N GLY A 35 -15.85 10.37 1.16
CA GLY A 35 -15.93 9.00 0.65
C GLY A 35 -14.61 8.41 0.16
N ALA A 36 -13.50 9.17 0.19
CA ALA A 36 -12.18 8.61 -0.12
C ALA A 36 -11.77 7.58 0.94
N THR A 37 -11.07 6.54 0.50
CA THR A 37 -10.45 5.54 1.38
C THR A 37 -9.43 6.22 2.27
N THR A 38 -9.43 5.90 3.58
CA THR A 38 -8.46 6.47 4.50
C THR A 38 -7.05 5.96 4.20
N PHE A 39 -6.02 6.69 4.63
CA PHE A 39 -4.65 6.23 4.45
C PHE A 39 -4.38 4.90 5.17
N ALA A 40 -4.98 4.70 6.34
CA ALA A 40 -4.82 3.46 7.10
C ALA A 40 -5.36 2.24 6.32
N ASP A 41 -6.57 2.35 5.78
CA ASP A 41 -7.17 1.27 4.98
C ASP A 41 -6.39 1.04 3.68
N PHE A 42 -5.97 2.12 3.02
CA PHE A 42 -5.15 2.05 1.82
C PHE A 42 -3.80 1.36 2.07
N TYR A 43 -3.16 1.69 3.20
CA TYR A 43 -1.90 1.10 3.63
C TYR A 43 -2.05 -0.39 3.95
N ILE A 44 -3.09 -0.77 4.70
CA ILE A 44 -3.39 -2.17 5.00
C ILE A 44 -3.63 -2.95 3.71
N TYR A 45 -4.46 -2.43 2.81
CA TYR A 45 -4.75 -3.10 1.53
C TYR A 45 -3.48 -3.33 0.69
N ARG A 46 -2.64 -2.28 0.54
CA ARG A 46 -1.40 -2.38 -0.25
C ARG A 46 -0.37 -3.31 0.38
N THR A 47 -0.21 -3.25 1.70
CA THR A 47 0.74 -4.12 2.41
C THR A 47 0.26 -5.57 2.44
N TYR A 48 -1.05 -5.81 2.59
CA TYR A 48 -1.64 -7.14 2.51
C TYR A 48 -1.45 -7.76 1.12
N ILE A 49 -1.77 -7.03 0.04
CA ILE A 49 -1.52 -7.49 -1.34
C ILE A 49 -0.02 -7.71 -1.59
N SER A 50 0.86 -6.81 -1.15
CA SER A 50 2.32 -6.99 -1.28
C SER A 50 2.83 -8.26 -0.56
N LYS A 51 2.17 -8.65 0.54
CA LYS A 51 2.52 -9.85 1.31
C LYS A 51 1.99 -11.14 0.68
N TYR A 52 0.76 -11.13 0.16
CA TYR A 52 0.05 -12.35 -0.26
C TYR A 52 -0.14 -12.50 -1.77
N SER A 53 0.11 -11.46 -2.57
CA SER A 53 -0.01 -11.49 -4.03
C SER A 53 1.33 -11.48 -4.75
N ASP A 54 2.46 -11.49 -4.03
CA ASP A 54 3.77 -11.73 -4.64
C ASP A 54 4.05 -13.24 -4.67
N PRO A 55 3.84 -13.93 -5.81
CA PRO A 55 4.11 -15.36 -5.91
C PRO A 55 5.57 -15.71 -5.59
N ARG A 56 6.52 -14.79 -5.81
CA ARG A 56 7.94 -15.02 -5.53
C ARG A 56 8.24 -15.21 -4.04
N LYS A 57 7.43 -14.63 -3.15
CA LYS A 57 7.58 -14.83 -1.69
C LYS A 57 7.17 -16.25 -1.25
N PHE A 58 6.31 -16.93 -2.01
CA PHE A 58 5.89 -18.31 -1.73
C PHE A 58 6.85 -19.35 -2.34
N PHE A 59 7.53 -19.02 -3.44
CA PHE A 59 8.53 -19.91 -4.04
C PHE A 59 9.81 -20.08 -3.21
N ILE A 60 10.11 -19.15 -2.29
CA ILE A 60 11.29 -19.24 -1.40
C ILE A 60 11.16 -20.38 -0.37
N HIS A 61 9.96 -20.92 -0.14
CA HIS A 61 9.72 -22.00 0.82
C HIS A 61 9.57 -23.39 0.19
N THR A 62 9.60 -23.50 -1.14
CA THR A 62 9.40 -24.79 -1.84
C THR A 62 10.74 -25.49 -2.19
N ASN A 63 11.87 -24.80 -2.10
CA ASN A 63 13.21 -25.38 -2.32
C ASN A 63 14.00 -25.48 -1.01
N ARG A 64 13.42 -26.11 0.01
CA ARG A 64 14.16 -26.48 1.23
C ARG A 64 13.91 -27.93 1.59
#